data_AF-A0A0N5D0Z5-F1
#
_entry.id   AF-A0A0N5D0Z5-F1
#
_cell.length_a   1.000
_cell.length_b   1.000
_cell.length_c   1.000
_cell.angle_alpha   90.00
_cell.angle_beta   90.00
_cell.angle_gamma   90.00
#
_symmetry.space_group_name_H-M   'P 1'
#
loop_
_entity.id
_entity.type
_entity.pdbx_description
1 polymer ?
#
loop_
_entity_poly.entity_id
_entity_poly.type
_entity_poly.pdbx_seq_one_letter_code
_entity_poly.pdbx_strand_id
1 'polypeptide(L)'
;MEEQSHNKLIANARKLPSEIAADVTKGQQLKHVEVTEKTILPTTLDIYKEKIDFELKEEIKMHDRGKLRHADVIEKNILPKPEEVYREKVDEILKEEILNRDLSKLRRAEVVEKNSLPTSEDIAREKVPTLIANFNAEKLKHVEPIVKMELPSANGLNNLQKL
;
A
#
# COMPACT_ATOMS: atom_id res chain seq x y z
N MET A 1 -69.85 -16.43 -15.64
CA MET A 1 -69.59 -17.82 -15.16
C MET A 1 -68.52 -17.89 -14.06
N GLU A 2 -67.77 -16.82 -13.75
CA GLU A 2 -66.76 -16.84 -12.67
C GLU A 2 -67.32 -16.48 -11.28
N GLU A 3 -68.39 -15.70 -11.20
CA GLU A 3 -68.97 -15.22 -9.93
C GLU A 3 -69.64 -16.33 -9.09
N GLN A 4 -70.14 -17.38 -9.74
CA GLN A 4 -70.71 -18.54 -9.03
C GLN A 4 -69.63 -19.46 -8.43
N SER A 5 -68.42 -19.46 -9.00
CA SER A 5 -67.30 -20.28 -8.51
C SER A 5 -66.68 -19.69 -7.23
N HIS A 6 -66.50 -18.36 -7.21
CA HIS A 6 -65.94 -17.65 -6.06
C HIS A 6 -66.86 -17.75 -4.83
N ASN A 7 -68.18 -17.65 -5.03
CA ASN A 7 -69.16 -17.81 -3.95
C ASN A 7 -69.22 -19.24 -3.39
N LYS A 8 -68.89 -20.26 -4.19
CA LYS A 8 -68.85 -21.66 -3.76
C LYS A 8 -67.64 -21.96 -2.87
N LEU A 9 -66.51 -21.27 -3.09
CA LEU A 9 -65.29 -21.42 -2.29
C LEU A 9 -65.43 -20.79 -0.89
N ILE A 10 -66.10 -19.63 -0.79
CA ILE A 10 -66.34 -18.93 0.49
C ILE A 10 -67.30 -19.73 1.38
N ALA A 11 -68.28 -20.43 0.79
CA ALA A 11 -69.22 -21.27 1.51
C ALA A 11 -68.56 -22.48 2.20
N ASN A 12 -67.44 -22.98 1.65
CA ASN A 12 -66.68 -24.13 2.15
C ASN A 12 -65.47 -23.74 3.01
N ALA A 13 -65.21 -22.45 3.25
CA ALA A 13 -64.15 -22.03 4.15
C ALA A 13 -64.49 -22.43 5.60
N ARG A 14 -63.54 -23.05 6.31
CA ARG A 14 -63.72 -23.36 7.73
C ARG A 14 -63.97 -22.06 8.49
N LYS A 15 -65.18 -21.91 9.01
CA LYS A 15 -65.56 -20.71 9.77
C LYS A 15 -64.77 -20.69 11.08
N LEU A 16 -64.32 -19.50 11.48
CA LEU A 16 -63.65 -19.30 12.76
C LEU A 16 -64.59 -19.78 13.88
N PRO A 17 -64.11 -20.57 14.87
CA PRO A 17 -64.91 -20.96 16.01
C PRO A 17 -65.55 -19.74 16.65
N SER A 18 -66.82 -19.86 17.02
CA SER A 18 -67.64 -18.75 17.51
C SER A 18 -67.03 -18.05 18.72
N GLU A 19 -66.31 -18.77 19.57
CA GLU A 19 -65.60 -18.19 20.72
C GLU A 19 -64.47 -17.23 20.32
N ILE A 20 -63.60 -17.62 19.38
CA ILE A 20 -62.47 -16.78 18.94
C ILE A 20 -62.99 -15.57 18.16
N ALA A 21 -64.02 -15.77 17.32
CA ALA A 21 -64.67 -14.68 16.62
C ALA A 21 -65.25 -13.65 17.60
N ALA A 22 -65.91 -14.12 18.67
CA ALA A 22 -66.39 -13.24 19.72
C ALA A 22 -65.24 -12.50 20.40
N ASP A 23 -64.17 -13.19 20.80
CA ASP A 23 -63.07 -12.58 21.56
C ASP A 23 -62.28 -11.52 20.78
N VAL A 24 -62.03 -11.71 19.49
CA VAL A 24 -61.36 -10.68 18.66
C VAL A 24 -62.24 -9.43 18.51
N THR A 25 -63.56 -9.61 18.41
CA THR A 25 -64.50 -8.48 18.33
C THR A 25 -64.77 -7.82 19.69
N LYS A 26 -64.43 -8.46 20.81
CA LYS A 26 -64.63 -7.90 22.15
C LYS A 26 -63.73 -6.71 22.46
N GLY A 27 -62.78 -6.36 21.58
CA GLY A 27 -61.97 -5.15 21.70
C GLY A 27 -61.09 -5.17 22.95
N GLN A 28 -59.85 -5.62 22.81
CA GLN A 28 -58.95 -5.65 23.97
C GLN A 28 -58.40 -4.25 24.25
N GLN A 29 -58.57 -3.78 25.49
CA GLN A 29 -57.95 -2.55 25.97
C GLN A 29 -56.44 -2.74 26.03
N LEU A 30 -55.72 -2.35 24.98
CA LEU A 30 -54.26 -2.32 25.00
C LEU A 30 -53.78 -1.21 25.93
N LYS A 31 -52.63 -1.40 26.58
CA LYS A 31 -52.03 -0.34 27.38
C LYS A 31 -51.74 0.84 26.47
N HIS A 32 -52.28 2.01 26.80
CA HIS A 32 -51.94 3.25 26.13
C HIS A 32 -50.43 3.52 26.29
N VAL A 33 -49.76 3.83 25.19
CA VAL A 33 -48.37 4.32 25.20
C VAL A 33 -48.41 5.74 24.65
N GLU A 34 -48.04 6.70 25.49
CA GLU A 34 -47.85 8.08 25.06
C GLU A 34 -46.54 8.21 24.28
N VAL A 35 -46.62 8.65 23.03
CA VAL A 35 -45.46 9.02 22.22
C VAL A 35 -45.31 10.54 22.25
N THR A 36 -44.11 11.03 22.55
CA THR A 36 -43.80 12.46 22.55
C THR A 36 -42.75 12.78 21.49
N GLU A 37 -43.10 13.65 20.54
CA GLU A 37 -42.16 14.22 19.57
C GLU A 37 -41.42 15.40 20.22
N LYS A 38 -40.09 15.30 20.33
CA LYS A 38 -39.26 16.39 20.84
C LYS A 38 -39.04 17.42 19.73
N THR A 39 -39.97 18.36 19.58
CA THR A 39 -39.73 19.56 18.76
C THR A 39 -38.90 20.54 19.58
N ILE A 40 -37.57 20.57 19.35
CA ILE A 40 -36.73 21.61 19.96
C ILE A 40 -36.94 22.91 19.20
N LEU A 41 -37.46 23.92 19.89
CA LEU A 41 -37.50 25.28 19.37
C LEU A 41 -36.10 25.89 19.47
N PRO A 42 -35.71 26.77 18.52
CA PRO A 42 -34.47 27.52 18.63
C PRO A 42 -34.37 28.18 20.00
N THR A 43 -33.21 28.09 20.62
CA THR A 43 -32.97 28.79 21.88
C THR A 43 -32.79 30.29 21.63
N THR A 44 -32.93 31.09 22.68
CA THR A 44 -32.67 32.53 22.63
C THR A 44 -31.25 32.85 22.14
N LEU A 45 -30.28 31.97 22.45
CA LEU A 45 -28.91 32.07 21.96
C LEU A 45 -28.82 31.90 20.44
N ASP A 46 -29.58 30.97 19.87
CA ASP A 46 -29.58 30.70 18.42
C ASP A 46 -30.10 31.93 17.66
N ILE A 47 -31.19 32.53 18.15
CA ILE A 47 -31.78 33.75 17.59
C ILE A 47 -30.80 34.93 17.67
N TYR A 48 -30.11 35.08 18.81
CA TYR A 48 -29.15 36.17 19.01
C TYR A 48 -27.95 36.08 18.07
N LYS A 49 -27.40 34.87 17.89
CA LYS A 49 -26.28 34.64 16.96
C LYS A 49 -26.66 34.97 15.52
N GLU A 50 -27.81 34.49 15.06
CA GLU A 50 -28.30 34.75 13.71
C GLU A 50 -28.49 36.26 13.45
N LYS A 51 -28.98 36.99 14.45
CA LYS A 51 -29.14 38.45 14.35
C LYS A 51 -27.79 39.17 14.19
N ILE A 52 -26.76 38.76 14.93
CA ILE A 52 -25.41 39.31 14.80
C ILE A 52 -24.85 39.05 13.40
N ASP A 53 -24.98 37.83 12.88
CA ASP A 53 -24.45 37.48 11.56
C ASP A 53 -25.11 38.31 10.44
N PHE A 54 -26.41 38.58 10.57
CA PHE A 54 -27.12 39.45 9.63
C PHE A 54 -26.62 40.91 9.69
N GLU A 55 -26.49 41.48 10.88
CA GLU A 55 -26.01 42.85 11.07
C GLU A 55 -24.59 43.04 10.54
N LEU A 56 -23.69 42.10 10.86
CA LEU A 56 -22.30 42.12 10.37
C LEU A 56 -22.24 42.01 8.84
N LYS A 57 -23.08 41.15 8.24
CA LYS A 57 -23.12 40.98 6.79
C LYS A 57 -23.59 42.24 6.08
N GLU A 58 -24.60 42.91 6.60
CA GLU A 58 -25.06 44.19 6.05
C GLU A 58 -24.02 45.29 6.27
N GLU A 59 -23.33 45.34 7.41
CA GLU A 59 -22.23 46.28 7.64
C GLU A 59 -21.09 46.10 6.63
N ILE A 60 -20.65 44.86 6.39
CA ILE A 60 -19.61 44.55 5.39
C ILE A 60 -20.06 44.95 3.98
N LYS A 61 -21.34 44.73 3.65
CA LYS A 61 -21.91 45.09 2.35
C LYS A 61 -21.98 46.60 2.14
N MET A 62 -22.30 47.35 3.19
CA MET A 62 -22.37 48.81 3.17
C MET A 62 -21.01 49.48 3.42
N HIS A 63 -19.97 48.71 3.71
CA HIS A 63 -18.65 49.24 4.01
C HIS A 63 -18.06 49.98 2.80
N ASP A 64 -17.75 51.25 3.01
CA ASP A 64 -17.13 52.11 2.02
C ASP A 64 -15.67 51.73 1.79
N ARG A 65 -15.39 51.12 0.63
CA ARG A 65 -14.05 50.72 0.21
C ARG A 65 -13.08 51.90 0.09
N GLY A 66 -13.57 53.13 -0.06
CA GLY A 66 -12.77 54.35 -0.08
C GLY A 66 -12.16 54.71 1.27
N LYS A 67 -12.65 54.11 2.38
CA LYS A 67 -12.08 54.26 3.73
C LYS A 67 -10.97 53.26 4.03
N LEU A 68 -10.73 52.29 3.13
CA LEU A 68 -9.60 51.39 3.24
C LEU A 68 -8.31 52.19 2.99
N ARG A 69 -7.27 51.90 3.79
CA ARG A 69 -5.96 52.49 3.56
C ARG A 69 -5.43 52.00 2.22
N HIS A 70 -4.83 52.91 1.45
CA HIS A 70 -4.11 52.53 0.24
C HIS A 70 -2.93 51.62 0.61
N ALA A 71 -2.76 50.54 -0.14
CA ALA A 71 -1.60 49.67 -0.04
C ALA A 71 -0.84 49.77 -1.36
N ASP A 72 0.38 50.32 -1.32
CA ASP A 72 1.27 50.35 -2.47
C ASP A 72 1.73 48.93 -2.80
N VAL A 73 1.27 48.39 -3.92
CA VAL A 73 1.74 47.09 -4.43
C VAL A 73 2.93 47.33 -5.34
N ILE A 74 4.13 46.97 -4.88
CA ILE A 74 5.35 47.02 -5.70
C ILE A 74 5.53 45.67 -6.38
N GLU A 75 5.16 45.58 -7.66
CA GLU A 75 5.51 44.45 -8.50
C GLU A 75 7.01 44.50 -8.84
N LYS A 76 7.79 43.54 -8.33
CA LYS A 76 9.22 43.45 -8.58
C LYS A 76 9.51 42.70 -9.88
N ASN A 77 9.43 43.39 -11.00
CA ASN A 77 9.91 42.89 -12.28
C ASN A 77 11.43 43.09 -12.39
N ILE A 78 12.19 42.23 -11.71
CA ILE A 78 13.66 42.24 -11.76
C ILE A 78 14.08 41.62 -13.09
N LEU A 79 14.81 42.38 -13.90
CA LEU A 79 15.46 41.85 -15.10
C LEU A 79 16.57 40.87 -14.69
N PRO A 80 16.78 39.79 -15.47
CA PRO A 80 17.87 38.87 -15.23
C PRO A 80 19.21 39.61 -15.25
N LYS A 81 20.12 39.19 -14.39
CA LYS A 81 21.46 39.79 -14.30
C LYS A 81 22.27 39.49 -15.55
N PRO A 82 23.21 40.36 -15.96
CA PRO A 82 24.09 40.09 -17.10
C PRO A 82 24.81 38.73 -17.01
N GLU A 83 25.18 38.30 -15.81
CA GLU A 83 25.84 37.00 -15.57
C GLU A 83 24.91 35.82 -15.86
N GLU A 84 23.61 35.95 -15.59
CA GLU A 84 22.62 34.90 -15.85
C GLU A 84 22.44 34.69 -17.35
N VAL A 85 22.31 35.79 -18.10
CA VAL A 85 22.25 35.77 -19.56
C VAL A 85 23.54 35.22 -20.18
N TYR A 86 24.70 35.58 -19.61
CA TYR A 86 25.99 35.06 -20.09
C TYR A 86 26.12 33.55 -19.88
N ARG A 87 25.70 33.03 -18.72
CA ARG A 87 25.71 31.58 -18.46
C ARG A 87 24.83 30.84 -19.44
N GLU A 88 23.62 31.34 -19.71
CA GLU A 88 22.70 30.71 -20.66
C GLU A 88 23.30 30.62 -22.06
N LYS A 89 23.92 31.71 -22.54
CA LYS A 89 24.62 31.71 -23.84
C LYS A 89 25.77 30.71 -23.90
N VAL A 90 26.54 30.58 -22.81
CA VAL A 90 27.65 29.60 -22.74
C VAL A 90 27.10 28.17 -22.83
N ASP A 91 26.00 27.87 -22.14
CA ASP A 91 25.38 26.55 -22.18
C ASP A 91 24.85 26.22 -23.59
N GLU A 92 24.25 27.18 -24.29
CA GLU A 92 23.79 27.02 -25.67
C GLU A 92 24.96 26.71 -26.61
N ILE A 93 26.02 27.52 -26.54
CA ILE A 93 27.23 27.32 -27.37
C ILE A 93 27.84 25.94 -27.11
N LEU A 94 27.98 25.54 -25.84
CA LEU A 94 28.55 24.23 -25.49
C LEU A 94 27.69 23.07 -26.03
N LYS A 95 26.36 23.18 -25.96
CA LYS A 95 25.44 22.19 -26.53
C LYS A 95 25.61 22.07 -28.04
N GLU A 96 25.70 23.19 -28.75
CA GLU A 96 25.92 23.21 -30.20
C GLU A 96 27.28 22.62 -30.58
N GLU A 97 28.34 22.95 -29.84
CA GLU A 97 29.69 22.41 -30.06
C GLU A 97 29.74 20.89 -29.86
N ILE A 98 29.08 20.37 -28.82
CA ILE A 98 29.00 18.92 -28.57
C ILE A 98 28.22 18.23 -29.68
N LEU A 99 27.09 18.81 -30.11
CA LEU A 99 26.24 18.24 -31.15
C LEU A 99 26.96 18.17 -32.50
N ASN A 100 27.67 19.24 -32.87
CA ASN A 100 28.35 19.37 -34.15
C ASN A 100 29.80 18.87 -34.10
N ARG A 101 30.21 18.23 -33.01
CA ARG A 101 31.57 17.73 -32.84
C ARG A 101 31.86 16.64 -33.87
N ASP A 102 32.82 16.94 -34.74
CA ASP A 102 33.35 15.97 -35.68
C ASP A 102 34.08 14.83 -34.95
N LEU A 103 33.43 13.66 -34.93
CA LEU A 103 33.95 12.46 -34.28
C LEU A 103 35.17 11.88 -35.01
N SER A 104 35.39 12.23 -36.29
CA SER A 104 36.58 11.79 -37.03
C SER A 104 37.88 12.36 -36.48
N LYS A 105 37.79 13.47 -35.73
CA LYS A 105 38.92 14.11 -35.03
C LYS A 105 39.25 13.46 -33.69
N LEU A 106 38.46 12.49 -33.24
CA LEU A 106 38.77 11.73 -32.02
C LEU A 106 39.96 10.80 -32.28
N ARG A 107 40.89 10.76 -31.33
CA ARG A 107 42.00 9.80 -31.37
C ARG A 107 41.45 8.38 -31.25
N ARG A 108 41.93 7.48 -32.12
CA ARG A 108 41.61 6.05 -32.02
C ARG A 108 42.15 5.49 -30.71
N ALA A 109 41.27 4.81 -29.97
CA ALA A 109 41.63 4.00 -28.82
C ALA A 109 41.61 2.51 -29.24
N GLU A 110 42.65 1.76 -28.87
CA GLU A 110 42.66 0.30 -29.01
C GLU A 110 41.94 -0.31 -27.80
N VAL A 111 40.87 -1.06 -28.06
CA VAL A 111 40.09 -1.75 -27.03
C VAL A 111 40.29 -3.26 -27.23
N VAL A 112 40.81 -3.93 -26.20
CA VAL A 112 40.95 -5.39 -26.18
C VAL A 112 39.84 -5.97 -25.33
N GLU A 113 38.80 -6.49 -25.97
CA GLU A 113 37.71 -7.22 -25.32
C GLU A 113 38.16 -8.67 -25.05
N LYS A 114 38.23 -9.06 -23.78
CA LYS A 114 38.64 -10.41 -23.39
C LYS A 114 37.42 -11.33 -23.32
N ASN A 115 37.10 -11.97 -24.44
CA ASN A 115 36.08 -13.02 -24.52
C ASN A 115 36.74 -14.41 -24.44
N SER A 116 37.27 -14.77 -23.28
CA SER A 116 37.76 -16.15 -23.04
C SER A 116 36.59 -17.07 -22.73
N LEU A 117 36.45 -18.14 -23.50
CA LEU A 117 35.56 -19.24 -23.14
C LEU A 117 36.05 -19.91 -21.84
N PRO A 118 35.14 -20.45 -21.01
CA PRO A 118 35.54 -21.21 -19.84
C PRO A 118 36.42 -22.39 -20.25
N THR A 119 37.47 -22.64 -19.47
CA THR A 119 38.37 -23.78 -19.67
C THR A 119 37.69 -25.08 -19.22
N SER A 120 38.24 -26.22 -19.66
CA SER A 120 37.78 -27.53 -19.17
C SER A 120 37.91 -27.67 -17.65
N GLU A 121 38.88 -26.98 -17.02
CA GLU A 121 39.05 -26.99 -15.58
C GLU A 121 37.95 -26.18 -14.89
N ASP A 122 37.61 -25.00 -15.42
CA ASP A 122 36.51 -24.17 -14.92
C ASP A 122 35.20 -24.96 -14.92
N ILE A 123 34.91 -25.64 -16.04
CA ILE A 123 33.74 -26.49 -16.21
C ILE A 123 33.78 -27.68 -15.23
N ALA A 124 34.94 -28.30 -15.05
CA ALA A 124 35.08 -29.43 -14.13
C ALA A 124 34.84 -28.99 -12.68
N ARG A 125 35.40 -27.86 -12.25
CA ARG A 125 35.20 -27.30 -10.90
C ARG A 125 33.72 -26.96 -10.65
N GLU A 126 33.04 -26.39 -11.64
CA GLU A 126 31.60 -26.06 -11.54
C GLU A 126 30.71 -27.32 -11.40
N LYS A 127 31.11 -28.45 -11.99
CA LYS A 127 30.34 -29.71 -11.91
C LYS A 127 30.45 -30.41 -10.54
N VAL A 128 31.51 -30.15 -9.76
CA VAL A 128 31.80 -30.87 -8.51
C VAL A 128 30.67 -30.78 -7.47
N PRO A 129 30.08 -29.61 -7.16
CA PRO A 129 28.98 -29.51 -6.19
C PRO A 129 27.78 -30.38 -6.57
N THR A 130 27.43 -30.43 -7.87
CA THR A 130 26.33 -31.25 -8.38
C THR A 130 26.64 -32.75 -8.29
N LEU A 131 27.89 -33.14 -8.56
CA LEU A 131 28.36 -34.53 -8.40
C LEU A 131 28.29 -34.99 -6.95
N ILE A 132 28.67 -34.12 -6.00
CA ILE A 132 28.59 -34.40 -4.56
C ILE A 132 27.12 -34.53 -4.12
N ALA A 133 26.27 -33.59 -4.55
CA ALA A 133 24.84 -33.61 -4.19
C ALA A 133 24.11 -34.87 -4.67
N ASN A 134 24.54 -35.43 -5.82
CA ASN A 134 23.94 -36.61 -6.42
C ASN A 134 24.69 -37.93 -6.13
N PHE A 135 25.66 -37.91 -5.20
CA PHE A 135 26.47 -39.08 -4.89
C PHE A 135 25.65 -40.16 -4.16
N ASN A 136 25.59 -41.37 -4.73
CA ASN A 136 24.92 -42.52 -4.10
C ASN A 136 25.93 -43.40 -3.35
N ALA A 137 25.90 -43.34 -2.02
CA ALA A 137 26.79 -44.10 -1.14
C ALA A 137 26.50 -45.61 -1.11
N GLU A 138 25.30 -46.06 -1.48
CA GLU A 138 24.93 -47.49 -1.49
C GLU A 138 25.67 -48.28 -2.57
N LYS A 139 26.23 -47.58 -3.57
CA LYS A 139 27.07 -48.19 -4.61
C LYS A 139 28.50 -48.44 -4.15
N LEU A 140 28.88 -47.99 -2.94
CA LEU A 140 30.20 -48.28 -2.38
C LEU A 140 30.28 -49.74 -1.96
N LYS A 141 31.39 -50.39 -2.32
CA LYS A 141 31.67 -51.75 -1.85
C LYS A 141 31.92 -51.70 -0.34
N HIS A 142 31.29 -52.61 0.39
CA HIS A 142 31.55 -52.77 1.82
C HIS A 142 33.03 -53.13 2.05
N VAL A 143 33.66 -52.46 3.02
CA VAL A 143 35.02 -52.75 3.48
C VAL A 143 34.98 -52.80 5.00
N GLU A 144 35.40 -53.92 5.59
CA GLU A 144 35.56 -54.04 7.04
C GLU A 144 36.94 -53.48 7.45
N PRO A 145 37.01 -52.43 8.28
CA PRO A 145 38.28 -51.86 8.72
C PRO A 145 38.94 -52.76 9.77
N ILE A 146 40.20 -53.14 9.54
CA ILE A 146 41.04 -53.83 10.54
C ILE A 146 41.72 -52.78 11.42
N VAL A 147 41.17 -52.53 12.60
CA VAL A 147 41.79 -51.66 13.61
C VAL A 147 42.72 -52.51 14.48
N LYS A 148 44.04 -52.38 14.29
CA LYS A 148 45.01 -52.98 15.22
C LYS A 148 45.07 -52.15 16.50
N MET A 149 44.28 -52.53 17.49
CA MET A 149 44.47 -52.06 18.86
C MET A 149 45.49 -52.96 19.54
N GLU A 150 46.77 -52.59 19.51
CA GLU A 150 47.74 -53.17 20.44
C GLU A 150 47.45 -52.60 21.83
N LEU A 151 46.93 -53.43 22.73
CA LEU A 151 46.86 -53.10 24.16
C LEU A 151 48.31 -53.01 24.67
N PRO A 152 48.76 -51.90 25.30
CA PRO A 152 50.10 -51.83 25.84
C PRO A 152 50.29 -52.91 26.90
N SER A 153 51.12 -53.90 26.59
CA SER A 153 51.56 -54.93 27.53
C SER A 153 52.44 -54.28 28.61
N ALA A 154 52.33 -54.77 29.86
CA ALA A 154 53.03 -54.26 31.04
C ALA A 154 54.58 -54.23 30.92
N ASN A 155 55.14 -54.80 29.84
CA ASN A 155 56.57 -54.72 29.54
C ASN A 155 56.99 -53.41 28.82
N GLY A 156 56.04 -52.55 28.43
CA GLY A 156 56.31 -51.26 27.76
C GLY A 156 56.62 -50.08 28.68
N LEU A 157 56.55 -50.23 30.01
CA LEU A 157 56.78 -49.15 30.99
C LEU A 157 58.23 -49.08 31.52
N ASN A 158 59.11 -50.00 31.14
CA ASN A 158 60.47 -50.05 31.68
C ASN A 158 61.52 -49.18 30.96
N ASN A 159 61.12 -48.41 29.93
CA ASN A 159 62.05 -47.56 29.17
C ASN A 159 61.90 -46.05 29.46
N LEU A 160 61.32 -45.66 30.60
CA LEU A 160 61.22 -44.25 31.03
C LEU A 160 62.09 -43.90 32.25
N GLN A 161 63.11 -44.70 32.56
CA GLN A 161 64.03 -44.39 33.68
C GLN A 161 65.54 -44.35 33.37
N LYS A 162 66.00 -44.41 32.10
CA LYS A 162 67.41 -44.10 31.78
C LYS A 162 67.57 -43.43 30.42
N LEU A 163 68.06 -42.18 30.49
CA LEU A 163 68.58 -41.26 29.47
C LEU A 163 67.60 -40.74 28.41
#